data_AF-A0A376Y7M9-F1
#
_entry.id   AF-A0A376Y7M9-F1
#
_cell.length_a   1.000
_cell.length_b   1.000
_cell.length_c   1.000
_cell.angle_alpha   90.00
_cell.angle_beta   90.00
_cell.angle_gamma   90.00
#
_symmetry.space_group_name_H-M   'P 1'
#
loop_
_entity.id
_entity.type
_entity.pdbx_description
1 polymer ?
#
loop_
_entity_poly.entity_id
_entity_poly.type
_entity_poly.pdbx_seq_one_letter_code
_entity_poly.pdbx_strand_id
1 'polypeptide(L)'
;MRALADNGISMLGVPEEFGGIPADYVTQMLALMEVSKCGAPAFLITNGQCIHSMRRFGSAEQLRKTAESTLETGDPAYALALTEPGAGSDNNSATTTYTRKNGKVYINGQKTFITGAKEYPYMLVLARDPQPKDPKKAFTLWWVDSSKPGIKINPLHKIGWHMLSTCEVYLDNVEVEESDMVGEEGMGFLNVMYNFEMERLINAARSTGFAECAFEDAARYANQRIAFGKPIGHNQMIQEKTGADGD
;
A
#
# COMPACT_ATOMS: atom_id res chain seq x y z
N MET A 1 -7.62 -8.19 -10.19
CA MET A 1 -7.52 -6.73 -10.29
C MET A 1 -8.38 -6.18 -11.43
N ARG A 2 -8.21 -6.59 -12.70
CA ARG A 2 -9.05 -6.14 -13.83
C ARG A 2 -10.56 -6.12 -13.58
N ALA A 3 -11.17 -7.24 -13.15
CA ALA A 3 -12.60 -7.28 -12.88
C ALA A 3 -13.07 -6.23 -11.84
N LEU A 4 -12.23 -5.87 -10.87
CA LEU A 4 -12.55 -4.87 -9.85
C LEU A 4 -12.39 -3.45 -10.42
N ALA A 5 -11.42 -3.25 -11.32
CA ALA A 5 -11.26 -2.00 -12.06
C ALA A 5 -12.40 -1.77 -13.06
N ASP A 6 -12.80 -2.80 -13.82
CA ASP A 6 -13.90 -2.74 -14.80
C ASP A 6 -15.25 -2.41 -14.14
N ASN A 7 -15.42 -2.77 -12.86
CA ASN A 7 -16.59 -2.43 -12.05
C ASN A 7 -16.40 -1.16 -11.19
N GLY A 8 -15.31 -0.42 -11.39
CA GLY A 8 -15.03 0.87 -10.75
C GLY A 8 -14.61 0.80 -9.27
N ILE A 9 -14.47 -0.40 -8.70
CA ILE A 9 -14.08 -0.60 -7.29
C ILE A 9 -12.65 -0.11 -7.05
N SER A 10 -11.74 -0.34 -7.99
CA SER A 10 -10.34 0.11 -7.90
C SER A 10 -10.17 1.64 -7.93
N MET A 11 -11.20 2.40 -8.31
CA MET A 11 -11.17 3.86 -8.42
C MET A 11 -12.24 4.52 -7.54
N LEU A 12 -12.76 3.78 -6.56
CA LEU A 12 -13.76 4.28 -5.62
C LEU A 12 -13.14 5.35 -4.71
N GLY A 13 -13.84 6.48 -4.56
CA GLY A 13 -13.36 7.66 -3.83
C GLY A 13 -12.62 8.67 -4.69
N VAL A 14 -12.27 8.31 -5.93
CA VAL A 14 -11.53 9.18 -6.85
C VAL A 14 -12.53 10.07 -7.63
N PRO A 15 -12.25 11.37 -7.82
CA PRO A 15 -13.09 12.25 -8.65
C PRO A 15 -13.25 11.76 -10.10
N GLU A 16 -14.41 12.03 -10.71
CA GLU A 16 -14.73 11.62 -12.08
C GLU A 16 -13.74 12.16 -13.13
N GLU A 17 -13.18 13.35 -12.91
CA GLU A 17 -12.18 13.96 -13.80
C GLU A 17 -10.89 13.12 -13.96
N PHE A 18 -10.64 12.17 -13.05
CA PHE A 18 -9.54 11.21 -13.11
C PHE A 18 -10.00 9.79 -13.45
N GLY A 19 -11.23 9.62 -13.95
CA GLY A 19 -11.82 8.32 -14.30
C GLY A 19 -12.32 7.52 -13.08
N GLY A 20 -12.56 8.18 -11.96
CA GLY A 20 -13.01 7.54 -10.72
C GLY A 20 -14.50 7.58 -10.46
N ILE A 21 -14.90 6.93 -9.36
CA ILE A 21 -16.27 6.97 -8.83
C ILE A 21 -16.23 7.69 -7.48
N PRO A 22 -16.76 8.92 -7.37
CA PRO A 22 -16.82 9.63 -6.11
C PRO A 22 -17.56 8.82 -5.05
N ALA A 23 -16.95 8.66 -3.89
CA ALA A 23 -17.54 7.96 -2.75
C ALA A 23 -16.94 8.47 -1.45
N ASP A 24 -17.75 8.54 -0.40
CA ASP A 24 -17.24 8.85 0.93
C ASP A 24 -16.37 7.70 1.48
N TYR A 25 -15.63 7.99 2.56
CA TYR A 25 -14.75 6.98 3.16
C TYR A 25 -15.52 5.80 3.76
N VAL A 26 -16.77 6.01 4.20
CA VAL A 26 -17.60 4.92 4.74
C VAL A 26 -17.90 3.90 3.65
N THR A 27 -18.36 4.36 2.49
CA THR A 27 -18.64 3.54 1.31
C THR A 27 -17.40 2.80 0.84
N GLN A 28 -16.26 3.49 0.80
CA GLN A 28 -14.98 2.87 0.48
C GLN A 28 -14.64 1.73 1.46
N MET A 29 -14.75 1.97 2.77
CA MET A 29 -14.44 0.95 3.79
C MET A 29 -15.39 -0.24 3.76
N LEU A 30 -16.69 -0.01 3.52
CA LEU A 30 -17.67 -1.08 3.36
C LEU A 30 -17.34 -1.96 2.15
N ALA A 31 -16.99 -1.35 1.01
CA ALA A 31 -16.54 -2.12 -0.16
C ALA A 31 -15.28 -2.95 0.14
N LEU A 32 -14.34 -2.42 0.91
CA LEU A 32 -13.15 -3.18 1.32
C LEU A 32 -13.48 -4.36 2.23
N MET A 33 -14.39 -4.15 3.18
CA MET A 33 -14.84 -5.20 4.10
C MET A 33 -15.43 -6.37 3.31
N GLU A 34 -16.34 -6.09 2.37
CA GLU A 34 -16.98 -7.12 1.54
C GLU A 34 -15.98 -7.90 0.69
N VAL A 35 -15.01 -7.23 0.07
CA VAL A 35 -14.01 -7.96 -0.72
C VAL A 35 -13.05 -8.75 0.18
N SER A 36 -12.72 -8.22 1.36
CA SER A 36 -11.88 -8.94 2.34
C SER A 36 -12.60 -10.16 2.90
N LYS A 37 -13.93 -10.10 3.07
CA LYS A 37 -14.79 -11.21 3.48
C LYS A 37 -14.75 -12.39 2.50
N CYS A 38 -14.46 -12.14 1.22
CA CYS A 38 -14.24 -13.19 0.22
C CYS A 38 -12.86 -13.88 0.34
N GLY A 39 -12.05 -13.54 1.35
CA GLY A 39 -10.70 -14.11 1.54
C GLY A 39 -9.65 -13.56 0.56
N ALA A 40 -9.97 -12.51 -0.19
CA ALA A 40 -9.04 -11.88 -1.12
C ALA A 40 -8.07 -10.94 -0.35
N PRO A 41 -6.74 -11.00 -0.57
CA PRO A 41 -5.80 -9.99 -0.09
C PRO A 41 -6.01 -8.70 -0.90
N ALA A 42 -7.05 -7.96 -0.54
CA ALA A 42 -7.50 -6.79 -1.27
C ALA A 42 -6.54 -5.61 -1.08
N PHE A 43 -5.80 -5.28 -2.13
CA PHE A 43 -5.09 -3.99 -2.31
C PHE A 43 -5.99 -2.91 -2.93
N LEU A 44 -7.32 -3.09 -2.89
CA LEU A 44 -8.27 -2.38 -3.73
C LEU A 44 -8.42 -0.89 -3.47
N ILE A 45 -7.97 -0.41 -2.31
CA ILE A 45 -8.13 1.01 -1.93
C ILE A 45 -6.80 1.76 -1.94
N THR A 46 -5.66 1.08 -2.18
CA THR A 46 -4.38 1.80 -2.32
C THR A 46 -4.31 2.62 -3.61
N ASN A 47 -5.12 2.27 -4.62
CA ASN A 47 -5.21 2.98 -5.90
C ASN A 47 -5.72 4.42 -5.71
N GLY A 48 -6.85 4.58 -5.03
CA GLY A 48 -7.41 5.89 -4.71
C GLY A 48 -6.45 6.71 -3.84
N GLN A 49 -5.76 6.08 -2.88
CA GLN A 49 -4.74 6.76 -2.07
C GLN A 49 -3.59 7.34 -2.91
N CYS A 50 -3.14 6.62 -3.94
CA CYS A 50 -2.09 7.12 -4.84
C CYS A 50 -2.54 8.41 -5.55
N ILE A 51 -3.76 8.41 -6.06
CA ILE A 51 -4.34 9.58 -6.76
C ILE A 51 -4.57 10.74 -5.79
N HIS A 52 -5.11 10.47 -4.60
CA HIS A 52 -5.30 11.50 -3.57
C HIS A 52 -3.98 12.14 -3.13
N SER A 53 -2.93 11.33 -2.95
CA SER A 53 -1.60 11.81 -2.57
C SER A 53 -1.01 12.69 -3.66
N MET A 54 -1.07 12.27 -4.93
CA MET A 54 -0.56 13.07 -6.05
C MET A 54 -1.40 14.31 -6.35
N ARG A 55 -2.71 14.27 -6.11
CA ARG A 55 -3.55 15.47 -6.17
C ARG A 55 -3.18 16.50 -5.10
N ARG A 56 -2.72 16.03 -3.94
CA ARG A 56 -2.40 16.90 -2.80
C ARG A 56 -0.99 17.46 -2.87
N PHE A 57 -0.03 16.64 -3.27
CA PHE A 57 1.40 16.95 -3.18
C PHE A 57 2.17 16.81 -4.50
N GLY A 58 1.60 16.11 -5.48
CA GLY A 58 2.26 15.89 -6.76
C GLY A 58 2.10 17.06 -7.72
N SER A 59 2.92 17.06 -8.77
CA SER A 59 2.72 17.92 -9.94
C SER A 59 1.55 17.43 -10.79
N ALA A 60 1.05 18.30 -11.68
CA ALA A 60 0.02 17.92 -12.65
C ALA A 60 0.42 16.69 -13.50
N GLU A 61 1.70 16.59 -13.85
CA GLU A 61 2.23 15.46 -14.62
C GLU A 61 2.29 14.16 -13.79
N GLN A 62 2.71 14.24 -12.53
CA GLN A 62 2.70 13.08 -11.62
C GLN A 62 1.28 12.57 -11.37
N LEU A 63 0.32 13.48 -11.17
CA LEU A 63 -1.10 13.14 -11.03
C LEU A 63 -1.64 12.47 -12.29
N ARG A 64 -1.36 13.04 -13.48
CA ARG A 64 -1.77 12.46 -14.77
C ARG A 64 -1.23 11.05 -14.95
N LYS A 65 0.09 10.86 -14.76
CA LYS A 65 0.75 9.54 -14.84
C LYS A 65 0.16 8.53 -13.84
N THR A 66 -0.18 8.99 -12.64
CA THR A 66 -0.80 8.14 -11.61
C THR A 66 -2.17 7.64 -12.07
N ALA A 67 -3.03 8.54 -12.55
CA ALA A 67 -4.36 8.19 -13.02
C ALA A 67 -4.31 7.25 -14.24
N GLU A 68 -3.48 7.56 -15.24
CA GLU A 68 -3.31 6.74 -16.44
C GLU A 68 -2.80 5.33 -16.12
N SER A 69 -1.73 5.23 -15.32
CA SER A 69 -1.19 3.93 -14.91
C SER A 69 -2.21 3.10 -14.14
N THR A 70 -3.01 3.74 -13.28
CA THR A 70 -4.03 3.05 -12.48
C THR A 70 -5.19 2.58 -13.35
N LEU A 71 -5.62 3.39 -14.32
CA LEU A 71 -6.69 3.03 -15.27
C LEU A 71 -6.26 1.90 -16.22
N GLU A 72 -5.01 1.91 -16.68
CA GLU A 72 -4.49 0.90 -17.60
C GLU A 72 -4.31 -0.47 -16.93
N THR A 73 -3.77 -0.48 -15.70
CA THR A 73 -3.37 -1.72 -15.01
C THR A 73 -4.45 -2.24 -14.06
N GLY A 74 -5.26 -1.34 -13.49
CA GLY A 74 -6.15 -1.62 -12.36
C GLY A 74 -5.42 -1.71 -11.01
N ASP A 75 -4.10 -1.45 -10.99
CA ASP A 75 -3.20 -1.54 -9.85
C ASP A 75 -2.69 -0.14 -9.43
N PRO A 76 -2.13 0.02 -8.22
CA PRO A 76 -1.48 1.27 -7.82
C PRO A 76 -0.37 1.66 -8.80
N ALA A 77 -0.28 2.94 -9.14
CA ALA A 77 0.77 3.44 -10.02
C ALA A 77 2.17 3.34 -9.41
N TYR A 78 2.29 3.36 -8.07
CA TYR A 78 3.58 3.33 -7.41
C TYR A 78 3.59 2.56 -6.10
N ALA A 79 4.76 2.00 -5.77
CA ALA A 79 5.03 1.43 -4.46
C ALA A 79 5.54 2.51 -3.49
N LEU A 80 5.11 2.46 -2.22
CA LEU A 80 5.64 3.33 -1.17
C LEU A 80 6.97 2.77 -0.64
N ALA A 81 8.07 3.44 -0.96
CA ALA A 81 9.43 3.00 -0.65
C ALA A 81 9.99 3.78 0.56
N LEU A 82 9.51 3.41 1.75
CA LEU A 82 9.81 4.10 3.02
C LEU A 82 10.77 3.31 3.90
N THR A 83 10.34 2.11 4.30
CA THR A 83 11.00 1.24 5.27
C THR A 83 12.36 0.78 4.79
N GLU A 84 13.33 0.76 5.71
CA GLU A 84 14.70 0.30 5.48
C GLU A 84 15.05 -0.83 6.44
N PRO A 85 16.07 -1.66 6.16
CA PRO A 85 16.50 -2.71 7.07
C PRO A 85 16.79 -2.20 8.50
N GLY A 86 17.32 -0.98 8.62
CA GLY A 86 17.60 -0.33 9.90
C GLY A 86 16.50 0.61 10.41
N ALA A 87 15.44 0.87 9.63
CA ALA A 87 14.45 1.91 9.94
C ALA A 87 13.02 1.46 9.54
N GLY A 88 12.29 0.91 10.51
CA GLY A 88 10.87 0.54 10.39
C GLY A 88 9.98 1.43 11.23
N SER A 89 9.78 1.06 12.50
CA SER A 89 9.00 1.88 13.46
C SER A 89 9.63 3.25 13.71
N ASP A 90 10.96 3.31 13.81
CA ASP A 90 11.72 4.56 13.83
C ASP A 90 12.13 4.96 12.40
N ASN A 91 11.14 5.28 11.58
CA ASN A 91 11.35 5.68 10.18
C ASN A 91 12.16 6.98 10.04
N ASN A 92 12.24 7.80 11.09
CA ASN A 92 13.05 9.02 11.11
C ASN A 92 14.57 8.73 11.15
N SER A 93 14.96 7.49 11.48
CA SER A 93 16.35 7.02 11.43
C SER A 93 16.80 6.56 10.03
N ALA A 94 15.92 6.63 9.02
CA ALA A 94 16.23 6.22 7.66
C ALA A 94 17.50 6.91 7.10
N THR A 95 18.19 6.19 6.24
CA THR A 95 19.56 6.45 5.77
C THR A 95 19.69 6.52 4.26
N THR A 96 18.66 6.14 3.48
CA THR A 96 18.64 6.38 2.03
C THR A 96 18.79 7.87 1.76
N THR A 97 19.79 8.27 0.97
CA THR A 97 20.12 9.67 0.71
C THR A 97 19.72 10.11 -0.69
N TYR A 98 19.50 11.40 -0.86
CA TYR A 98 19.56 12.07 -2.16
C TYR A 98 20.68 13.10 -2.15
N THR A 99 21.40 13.23 -3.26
CA THR A 99 22.49 14.21 -3.41
C THR A 99 22.44 14.88 -4.78
N ARG A 100 22.80 16.15 -4.85
CA ARG A 100 22.89 16.90 -6.11
C ARG A 100 24.32 16.94 -6.62
N LYS A 101 24.53 16.54 -7.87
CA LYS A 101 25.83 16.59 -8.53
C LYS A 101 25.64 16.85 -10.02
N ASN A 102 26.38 17.82 -10.56
CA ASN A 102 26.35 18.16 -11.99
C ASN A 102 24.94 18.45 -12.55
N GLY A 103 24.07 19.07 -11.77
CA GLY A 103 22.69 19.40 -12.17
C GLY A 103 21.73 18.21 -12.17
N LYS A 104 22.14 17.05 -11.64
CA LYS A 104 21.31 15.85 -11.45
C LYS A 104 21.19 15.50 -9.97
N VAL A 105 20.14 14.75 -9.64
CA VAL A 105 19.92 14.20 -8.30
C VAL A 105 20.21 12.70 -8.33
N TYR A 106 20.92 12.20 -7.33
CA TYR A 106 21.24 10.78 -7.20
C TYR A 106 20.73 10.24 -5.88
N ILE A 107 20.02 9.11 -5.95
CA ILE A 107 19.49 8.40 -4.78
C ILE A 107 20.36 7.17 -4.51
N ASN A 108 20.75 7.01 -3.24
CA ASN A 108 21.54 5.88 -2.76
C ASN A 108 20.98 5.31 -1.47
N GLY A 109 20.76 4.00 -1.39
CA GLY A 109 20.29 3.34 -0.18
C GLY A 109 19.67 1.97 -0.41
N GLN A 110 18.97 1.48 0.61
CA GLN A 110 18.25 0.22 0.57
C GLN A 110 16.89 0.37 1.25
N LYS A 111 15.86 -0.13 0.58
CA LYS A 111 14.50 -0.25 1.10
C LYS A 111 14.14 -1.72 1.26
N THR A 112 13.23 -2.01 2.18
CA THR A 112 12.76 -3.37 2.45
C THR A 112 11.27 -3.36 2.80
N PHE A 113 10.63 -4.51 2.60
CA PHE A 113 9.18 -4.68 2.71
C PHE A 113 8.37 -3.83 1.72
N ILE A 114 8.94 -3.53 0.54
CA ILE A 114 8.28 -2.67 -0.44
C ILE A 114 7.26 -3.48 -1.23
N THR A 115 6.00 -3.33 -0.86
CA THR A 115 4.85 -4.03 -1.43
C THR A 115 4.59 -3.54 -2.86
N GLY A 116 4.51 -4.49 -3.80
CA GLY A 116 4.23 -4.21 -5.21
C GLY A 116 5.41 -3.68 -6.03
N ALA A 117 6.61 -3.52 -5.44
CA ALA A 117 7.76 -2.96 -6.14
C ALA A 117 8.16 -3.73 -7.42
N LYS A 118 7.87 -5.03 -7.50
CA LYS A 118 8.13 -5.81 -8.71
C LYS A 118 7.12 -5.52 -9.83
N GLU A 119 5.88 -5.21 -9.47
CA GLU A 119 4.77 -5.05 -10.40
C GLU A 119 4.57 -3.59 -10.82
N TYR A 120 4.79 -2.64 -9.92
CA TYR A 120 4.42 -1.25 -10.14
C TYR A 120 5.49 -0.46 -10.92
N PRO A 121 5.07 0.37 -11.89
CA PRO A 121 5.99 1.07 -12.78
C PRO A 121 6.83 2.14 -12.07
N TYR A 122 6.35 2.64 -10.92
CA TYR A 122 7.02 3.68 -10.17
C TYR A 122 7.18 3.32 -8.68
N MET A 123 8.06 4.04 -8.00
CA MET A 123 8.22 4.03 -6.56
C MET A 123 8.23 5.45 -6.03
N LEU A 124 7.55 5.69 -4.91
CA LEU A 124 7.67 6.93 -4.17
C LEU A 124 8.69 6.72 -3.05
N VAL A 125 9.93 7.15 -3.29
CA VAL A 125 11.09 6.90 -2.44
C VAL A 125 11.28 8.04 -1.45
N LEU A 126 11.25 7.72 -0.15
CA LEU A 126 11.67 8.65 0.89
C LEU A 126 13.19 8.61 1.01
N ALA A 127 13.84 9.73 0.72
CA ALA A 127 15.28 9.89 0.83
C ALA A 127 15.61 11.14 1.66
N ARG A 128 16.75 11.11 2.34
CA ARG A 128 17.22 12.20 3.18
C ARG A 128 18.30 13.05 2.54
N ASP A 129 18.32 14.33 2.88
CA ASP A 129 19.51 15.15 2.76
C ASP A 129 20.56 14.61 3.75
N PRO A 130 21.78 14.28 3.31
CA PRO A 130 22.86 13.86 4.22
C PRO A 130 23.34 15.00 5.12
N GLN A 131 23.10 16.26 4.77
CA GLN A 131 23.53 17.45 5.53
C GLN A 131 22.37 18.46 5.68
N PRO A 132 21.25 18.06 6.31
CA PRO A 132 20.08 18.90 6.39
C PRO A 132 20.36 20.13 7.25
N LYS A 133 19.94 21.31 6.77
CA LYS A 133 20.01 22.56 7.55
C LYS A 133 19.16 22.50 8.82
N ASP A 134 18.01 21.84 8.72
CA ASP A 134 17.11 21.53 9.84
C ASP A 134 16.88 20.01 9.86
N PRO A 135 17.31 19.27 10.90
CA PRO A 135 17.08 17.84 11.01
C PRO A 135 15.60 17.41 10.89
N LYS A 136 14.65 18.30 11.24
CA LYS A 136 13.22 18.03 11.08
C LYS A 136 12.74 18.07 9.64
N LYS A 137 13.55 18.66 8.74
CA LYS A 137 13.29 18.77 7.30
C LYS A 137 14.28 17.95 6.49
N ALA A 138 14.76 16.84 7.05
CA ALA A 138 15.76 16.02 6.40
C ALA A 138 15.22 15.22 5.22
N PHE A 139 13.91 14.95 5.14
CA PHE A 139 13.37 13.97 4.21
C PHE A 139 12.56 14.59 3.08
N THR A 140 12.77 14.06 1.87
CA THR A 140 12.11 14.45 0.63
C THR A 140 11.59 13.20 -0.07
N LEU A 141 10.45 13.33 -0.76
CA LEU A 141 9.88 12.25 -1.57
C LEU A 141 10.29 12.41 -3.02
N TRP A 142 10.68 11.31 -3.64
CA TRP A 142 11.08 11.25 -5.05
C TRP A 142 10.23 10.21 -5.78
N TRP A 143 9.63 10.62 -6.90
CA TRP A 143 8.92 9.76 -7.84
C TRP A 143 9.92 9.10 -8.78
N VAL A 144 10.21 7.82 -8.55
CA VAL A 144 11.26 7.09 -9.26
C VAL A 144 10.64 6.05 -10.18
N ASP A 145 10.99 6.08 -11.46
CA ASP A 145 10.69 4.98 -12.38
C ASP A 145 11.45 3.71 -11.95
N SER A 146 10.71 2.63 -11.72
CA SER A 146 11.23 1.36 -11.20
C SER A 146 12.24 0.69 -12.14
N SER A 147 12.30 1.10 -13.41
CA SER A 147 13.22 0.57 -14.43
C SER A 147 14.54 1.34 -14.54
N LYS A 148 14.71 2.46 -13.82
CA LYS A 148 15.93 3.28 -13.90
C LYS A 148 17.19 2.44 -13.57
N PRO A 149 18.32 2.69 -14.28
CA PRO A 149 19.60 2.09 -13.94
C PRO A 149 19.99 2.35 -12.48
N GLY A 150 20.65 1.37 -11.86
CA GLY A 150 21.01 1.44 -10.44
C GLY A 150 19.94 0.89 -9.49
N ILE A 151 18.76 0.53 -10.00
CA ILE A 151 17.70 -0.12 -9.21
C ILE A 151 17.83 -1.64 -9.34
N LYS A 152 17.84 -2.33 -8.19
CA LYS A 152 17.69 -3.79 -8.12
C LYS A 152 16.56 -4.16 -7.18
N ILE A 153 15.62 -4.96 -7.66
CA ILE A 153 14.41 -5.38 -6.92
C ILE A 153 14.46 -6.89 -6.68
N ASN A 154 14.47 -7.29 -5.42
CA ASN A 154 14.51 -8.69 -5.00
C ASN A 154 13.24 -9.05 -4.21
N PRO A 155 12.35 -9.89 -4.75
CA PRO A 155 11.18 -10.36 -4.00
C PRO A 155 11.55 -11.23 -2.80
N LEU A 156 10.89 -10.98 -1.66
CA LEU A 156 11.04 -11.74 -0.43
C LEU A 156 10.17 -13.01 -0.45
N HIS A 157 10.69 -14.08 0.14
CA HIS A 157 9.89 -15.25 0.51
C HIS A 157 9.15 -14.98 1.83
N LYS A 158 7.83 -15.20 1.84
CA LYS A 158 6.92 -14.78 2.93
C LYS A 158 6.05 -15.93 3.40
N ILE A 159 5.59 -15.88 4.66
CA ILE A 159 4.61 -16.83 5.20
C ILE A 159 3.20 -16.68 4.59
N GLY A 160 2.89 -15.51 4.02
CA GLY A 160 1.59 -15.18 3.41
C GLY A 160 1.72 -13.97 2.49
N TRP A 161 0.59 -13.34 2.14
CA TRP A 161 0.56 -12.20 1.21
C TRP A 161 1.22 -12.52 -0.15
N HIS A 162 0.96 -13.73 -0.68
CA HIS A 162 1.63 -14.21 -1.90
C HIS A 162 1.10 -13.60 -3.20
N MET A 163 -0.07 -12.96 -3.18
CA MET A 163 -0.70 -12.40 -4.38
C MET A 163 -0.04 -11.12 -4.89
N LEU A 164 0.88 -10.54 -4.11
CA LEU A 164 1.66 -9.37 -4.51
C LEU A 164 3.11 -9.53 -4.05
N SER A 165 4.05 -8.97 -4.81
CA SER A 165 5.44 -8.96 -4.37
C SER A 165 5.59 -8.11 -3.11
N THR A 166 6.60 -8.46 -2.32
CA THR A 166 7.13 -7.61 -1.27
C THR A 166 8.63 -7.71 -1.43
N CYS A 167 9.31 -6.61 -1.64
CA CYS A 167 10.68 -6.64 -2.13
C CYS A 167 11.66 -5.93 -1.21
N GLU A 168 12.90 -6.39 -1.26
CA GLU A 168 14.05 -5.53 -1.03
C GLU A 168 14.34 -4.75 -2.31
N VAL A 169 14.64 -3.47 -2.15
CA VAL A 169 14.99 -2.58 -3.25
C VAL A 169 16.33 -1.94 -2.92
N TYR A 170 17.31 -2.12 -3.81
CA TYR A 170 18.63 -1.51 -3.71
C TYR A 170 18.70 -0.37 -4.71
N LEU A 171 19.20 0.78 -4.25
CA LEU A 171 19.34 2.01 -5.00
C LEU A 171 20.82 2.38 -5.01
N ASP A 172 21.48 2.21 -6.14
CA ASP A 172 22.89 2.56 -6.33
C ASP A 172 23.01 3.61 -7.43
N ASN A 173 23.29 4.85 -7.02
CA ASN A 173 23.43 6.01 -7.90
C ASN A 173 22.28 6.17 -8.91
N VAL A 174 21.05 5.98 -8.42
CA VAL A 174 19.85 6.13 -9.24
C VAL A 174 19.66 7.61 -9.58
N GLU A 175 19.85 7.97 -10.85
CA GLU A 175 19.71 9.33 -11.35
C GLU A 175 18.23 9.71 -11.48
N VAL A 176 17.82 10.81 -10.87
CA VAL A 176 16.49 11.42 -10.98
C VAL A 176 16.62 12.91 -11.29
N GLU A 177 15.55 13.50 -11.82
CA GLU A 177 15.48 14.94 -12.10
C GLU A 177 14.87 15.70 -10.92
N GLU A 178 15.10 17.01 -10.82
CA GLU A 178 14.40 17.84 -9.82
C GLU A 178 12.87 17.77 -9.98
N SER A 179 12.37 17.56 -11.21
CA SER A 179 10.94 17.37 -11.48
C SER A 179 10.37 16.07 -10.94
N ASP A 180 11.22 15.12 -10.55
CA ASP A 180 10.80 13.87 -9.91
C ASP A 180 10.53 14.08 -8.41
N MET A 181 10.89 15.23 -7.84
CA MET A 181 10.51 15.57 -6.47
C MET A 181 8.99 15.67 -6.33
N VAL A 182 8.45 15.09 -5.25
CA VAL A 182 7.02 15.18 -4.91
C VAL A 182 6.82 16.14 -3.76
N GLY A 183 6.08 17.22 -4.03
CA GLY A 183 5.84 18.29 -3.08
C GLY A 183 7.06 19.18 -2.90
N GLU A 184 7.36 19.53 -1.66
CA GLU A 184 8.45 20.43 -1.31
C GLU A 184 9.61 19.68 -0.65
N GLU A 185 10.83 20.16 -0.90
CA GLU A 185 12.04 19.62 -0.28
C GLU A 185 11.97 19.69 1.26
N GLY A 186 12.31 18.60 1.93
CA GLY A 186 12.26 18.50 3.39
C GLY A 186 10.87 18.28 3.98
N MET A 187 9.81 18.24 3.16
CA MET A 187 8.42 18.00 3.58
C MET A 187 7.97 16.55 3.37
N GLY A 188 8.86 15.68 2.88
CA GLY A 188 8.53 14.32 2.49
C GLY A 188 7.92 13.48 3.61
N PHE A 189 8.45 13.60 4.83
CA PHE A 189 7.92 12.87 5.98
C PHE A 189 6.48 13.29 6.33
N LEU A 190 6.20 14.59 6.31
CA LEU A 190 4.86 15.13 6.59
C LEU A 190 3.86 14.72 5.51
N ASN A 191 4.29 14.72 4.24
CA ASN A 191 3.46 14.28 3.12
C ASN A 191 3.10 12.79 3.23
N VAL A 192 4.02 11.94 3.71
CA VAL A 192 3.72 10.52 3.99
C VAL A 192 2.75 10.36 5.17
N MET A 193 2.92 11.13 6.25
CA MET A 193 2.03 11.03 7.43
C MET A 193 0.57 11.31 7.08
N TYR A 194 0.31 12.18 6.11
CA TYR A 194 -1.04 12.43 5.59
C TYR A 194 -1.71 11.14 5.06
N ASN A 195 -0.95 10.27 4.38
CA ASN A 195 -1.49 9.03 3.83
C ASN A 195 -1.74 7.96 4.92
N PHE A 196 -1.00 8.01 6.04
CA PHE A 196 -1.08 6.99 7.10
C PHE A 196 -2.43 6.97 7.84
N GLU A 197 -3.12 8.11 7.94
CA GLU A 197 -4.46 8.15 8.55
C GLU A 197 -5.45 7.27 7.77
N MET A 198 -5.47 7.43 6.45
CA MET A 198 -6.29 6.60 5.56
C MET A 198 -5.83 5.16 5.51
N GLU A 199 -4.51 4.92 5.49
CA GLU A 199 -3.95 3.56 5.47
C GLU A 199 -4.36 2.75 6.72
N ARG A 200 -4.41 3.40 7.89
CA ARG A 200 -4.89 2.76 9.13
C ARG A 200 -6.35 2.36 9.03
N LEU A 201 -7.20 3.23 8.47
CA LEU A 201 -8.62 2.93 8.28
C LEU A 201 -8.84 1.75 7.31
N ILE A 202 -8.09 1.73 6.21
CA ILE A 202 -8.08 0.62 5.24
C ILE A 202 -7.67 -0.69 5.90
N ASN A 203 -6.61 -0.68 6.70
CA ASN A 203 -6.15 -1.88 7.41
C ASN A 203 -7.17 -2.37 8.44
N ALA A 204 -7.86 -1.47 9.14
CA ALA A 204 -8.94 -1.83 10.06
C ALA A 204 -10.11 -2.50 9.32
N ALA A 205 -10.63 -1.88 8.26
CA ALA A 205 -11.72 -2.42 7.45
C ALA A 205 -11.36 -3.78 6.83
N ARG A 206 -10.15 -3.93 6.30
CA ARG A 206 -9.64 -5.22 5.79
C ARG A 206 -9.62 -6.29 6.88
N SER A 207 -9.10 -5.95 8.06
CA SER A 207 -9.01 -6.88 9.19
C SER A 207 -10.39 -7.33 9.66
N THR A 208 -11.37 -6.42 9.67
CA THR A 208 -12.77 -6.76 9.99
C THR A 208 -13.36 -7.75 8.98
N GLY A 209 -13.20 -7.50 7.67
CA GLY A 209 -13.70 -8.44 6.65
C GLY A 209 -13.00 -9.81 6.73
N PHE A 210 -11.70 -9.86 7.01
CA PHE A 210 -11.02 -11.15 7.24
C PHE A 210 -11.49 -11.88 8.50
N ALA A 211 -11.76 -11.14 9.59
CA ALA A 211 -12.33 -11.73 10.79
C ALA A 211 -13.70 -12.35 10.50
N GLU A 212 -14.54 -11.67 9.72
CA GLU A 212 -15.83 -12.19 9.27
C GLU A 212 -15.69 -13.42 8.36
N CYS A 213 -14.76 -13.40 7.40
CA CYS A 213 -14.43 -14.57 6.56
C CYS A 213 -14.05 -15.79 7.41
N ALA A 214 -13.15 -15.60 8.39
CA ALA A 214 -12.67 -16.68 9.25
C ALA A 214 -13.80 -17.19 10.17
N PHE A 215 -14.63 -16.28 10.67
CA PHE A 215 -15.78 -16.62 11.50
C PHE A 215 -16.81 -17.46 10.72
N GLU A 216 -17.21 -17.02 9.54
CA GLU A 216 -18.19 -17.74 8.72
C GLU A 216 -17.68 -19.12 8.26
N ASP A 217 -16.39 -19.24 7.94
CA ASP A 217 -15.78 -20.52 7.61
C ASP A 217 -15.77 -21.48 8.82
N ALA A 218 -15.36 -20.98 9.99
CA ALA A 218 -15.36 -21.76 11.22
C ALA A 218 -16.78 -22.19 11.63
N ALA A 219 -17.76 -21.28 11.58
CA ALA A 219 -19.14 -21.56 11.91
C ALA A 219 -19.77 -22.59 10.96
N ARG A 220 -19.51 -22.44 9.65
CA ARG A 220 -19.95 -23.43 8.64
C ARG A 220 -19.34 -24.79 8.90
N TYR A 221 -18.03 -24.86 9.14
CA TYR A 221 -17.35 -26.13 9.39
C TYR A 221 -17.84 -26.79 10.68
N ALA A 222 -18.09 -26.00 11.74
CA ALA A 222 -18.60 -26.50 13.01
C ALA A 222 -19.96 -27.20 12.86
N ASN A 223 -20.83 -26.69 11.98
CA ASN A 223 -22.15 -27.25 11.72
C ASN A 223 -22.16 -28.45 10.77
N GLN A 224 -21.07 -28.68 10.02
CA GLN A 224 -20.97 -29.77 9.04
C GLN A 224 -20.13 -30.95 9.55
N ARG A 225 -19.08 -30.67 10.32
CA ARG A 225 -18.15 -31.71 10.78
C ARG A 225 -18.77 -32.53 11.90
N ILE A 226 -18.93 -33.84 11.66
CA ILE A 226 -19.40 -34.78 12.67
C ILE A 226 -18.22 -35.37 13.47
N ALA A 227 -18.31 -35.34 14.80
CA ALA A 227 -17.47 -36.12 15.72
C ALA A 227 -18.30 -36.52 16.95
N PHE A 228 -18.06 -37.72 17.47
CA PHE A 228 -18.84 -38.26 18.60
C PHE A 228 -20.37 -38.26 18.35
N GLY A 229 -20.79 -38.52 17.11
CA GLY A 229 -22.19 -38.72 16.73
C GLY A 229 -23.01 -37.45 16.47
N LYS A 230 -22.44 -36.26 16.57
CA LYS A 230 -23.13 -34.97 16.32
C LYS A 230 -22.22 -33.95 15.63
N PRO A 231 -22.75 -32.87 15.03
CA PRO A 231 -21.93 -31.75 14.58
C PRO A 231 -21.09 -31.17 15.72
N ILE A 232 -19.82 -30.85 15.46
CA ILE A 232 -18.92 -30.35 16.50
C ILE A 232 -19.37 -29.00 17.07
N GLY A 233 -20.22 -28.25 16.36
CA GLY A 233 -20.88 -27.04 16.84
C GLY A 233 -21.73 -27.24 18.10
N HIS A 234 -22.15 -28.47 18.43
CA HIS A 234 -22.89 -28.78 19.67
C HIS A 234 -21.98 -28.95 20.91
N ASN A 235 -20.68 -28.72 20.78
CA ASN A 235 -19.75 -28.79 21.91
C ASN A 235 -19.59 -27.39 22.51
N GLN A 236 -19.80 -27.24 23.82
CA GLN A 236 -19.76 -25.95 24.52
C GLN A 236 -18.50 -25.12 24.20
N MET A 237 -17.32 -25.74 24.23
CA MET A 237 -16.04 -25.08 23.93
C MET A 237 -15.93 -24.54 22.49
N ILE A 238 -16.74 -25.06 21.55
CA ILE A 238 -16.83 -24.57 20.17
C ILE A 238 -17.86 -23.44 20.10
N GLN A 239 -19.01 -23.58 20.77
CA GLN A 239 -20.02 -22.52 20.86
C GLN A 239 -19.45 -21.23 21.45
N GLU A 240 -18.63 -21.32 22.50
CA GLU A 240 -17.92 -20.17 23.09
C GLU A 240 -17.02 -19.43 22.09
N LYS A 241 -16.51 -20.11 21.06
CA LYS A 241 -15.65 -19.51 20.03
C LYS A 241 -16.42 -18.92 18.86
N THR A 242 -17.53 -19.54 18.47
CA THR A 242 -18.30 -19.15 17.29
C THR A 242 -19.58 -18.39 17.60
N GLY A 243 -19.96 -18.22 18.88
CA GLY A 243 -21.22 -17.58 19.26
C GLY A 243 -22.47 -18.24 18.67
N ALA A 244 -22.33 -19.48 18.18
CA ALA A 244 -23.43 -20.23 17.60
C ALA A 244 -24.08 -21.05 18.71
N ASP A 245 -25.18 -20.53 19.26
CA ASP A 245 -26.07 -21.35 20.07
C ASP A 245 -26.63 -22.46 19.17
N GLY A 246 -26.62 -23.69 19.69
CA GLY A 246 -26.84 -24.91 18.91
C GLY A 246 -28.30 -25.20 18.53
N ASP A 247 -29.12 -24.17 18.34
CA ASP A 247 -30.56 -24.24 18.09
C ASP A 247 -30.95 -23.74 16.69
#